data_AF-A0A8B7JRF2-F1
#
_entry.id   AF-A0A8B7JRF2-F1
#
_cell.length_a   1.000
_cell.length_b   1.000
_cell.length_c   1.000
_cell.angle_alpha   90.00
_cell.angle_beta   90.00
_cell.angle_gamma   90.00
#
_symmetry.space_group_name_H-M   'P 1'
#
loop_
_entity.id
_entity.type
_entity.pdbx_description
1 polymer ?
#
loop_
_entity_poly.entity_id
_entity_poly.type
_entity_poly.pdbx_seq_one_letter_code
_entity_poly.pdbx_strand_id
1 'polypeptide(L)'
;MVCTRKTKTLVSTCVILSGMTNIICLLYVGWVTNYIASVYVKVQEPISEKKLEEDKGDTLRIIERLDHLENVIKQHIQEAPPKLEENPAEAFTDSSLFAHWGQDLSPENRRIALKQFQYYGYNAYLSDRLPLDRPLPDLRPNGCRNLTFPDRLPEVSIVFIFVNEALSVILRSIRSAIDRTPAHLLKEIILVDDNSNNDQNLSRSPQECCLPFREELKEKLKKYIDEVNAQKPGFIKVVRHSKQEGLIRSRVSGWRVATAPVVALFDAHVEFNVGWAEPVLTRIKENRKRVISPSFDNIKYDNFEIEEYPLSAQGFDWELWCRYLNPPKSWWKLENATAPIRSPALIGCFVVDREYFQEIGLLDEGMEVYGGENVELGIRVWQCGGSVEVLPCSRIAHIERAHKPYTEDLTAHVRRNALRVAEVWMDEFKSHVYMAWNIPQEDSGIDIGDISERKALRKKLQCKTFRWYLVSVYPEMRMYSDTIAYGVLQNSLKSDLCLDQGPDTENIPIMYICHGMTPQNVYYTSSQQLHVGVLSPTVDDDDNRCLVDVNSRPRLIECNYAKAKRMKLYWQFTQCFFGETGEPITTSSSQNPSHLPKQLEYHGSHLARVLSTNGE
;
A
#
# COMPACT_ATOMS: atom_id res chain seq x y z
N MET A 1 45.07 -19.13 -47.24
CA MET A 1 45.71 -19.84 -46.10
C MET A 1 46.26 -18.87 -45.04
N VAL A 2 45.53 -17.79 -44.68
CA VAL A 2 45.96 -16.78 -43.67
C VAL A 2 44.85 -16.42 -42.65
N CYS A 3 43.64 -17.00 -42.74
CA CYS A 3 42.54 -16.72 -41.79
C CYS A 3 42.33 -17.78 -40.68
N THR A 4 43.23 -18.75 -40.51
CA THR A 4 43.12 -19.79 -39.46
C THR A 4 44.18 -19.71 -38.36
N ARG A 5 45.10 -18.74 -38.42
CA ARG A 5 46.15 -18.54 -37.39
C ARG A 5 45.81 -17.48 -36.32
N LYS A 6 44.90 -16.52 -36.58
CA LYS A 6 44.53 -15.49 -35.59
C LYS A 6 43.48 -15.94 -34.57
N THR A 7 42.66 -16.95 -34.89
CA THR A 7 41.60 -17.45 -34.00
C THR A 7 42.11 -18.42 -32.94
N LYS A 8 43.24 -19.11 -33.16
CA LYS A 8 43.83 -19.99 -32.14
C LYS A 8 44.49 -19.23 -30.99
N THR A 9 45.05 -18.04 -31.25
CA THR A 9 45.70 -17.22 -30.21
C THR A 9 44.68 -16.57 -29.27
N LEU A 10 43.50 -16.20 -29.77
CA LEU A 10 42.44 -15.53 -29.00
C LEU A 10 41.66 -16.49 -28.08
N VAL A 11 41.49 -17.75 -28.50
CA VAL A 11 40.87 -18.80 -27.65
C VAL A 11 41.84 -19.22 -26.55
N SER A 12 43.14 -19.27 -26.83
CA SER A 12 44.17 -19.61 -25.83
C SER A 12 44.29 -18.56 -24.72
N THR A 13 44.16 -17.27 -25.02
CA THR A 13 44.19 -16.21 -23.99
C THR A 13 42.92 -16.15 -23.15
N CYS A 14 41.74 -16.44 -23.71
CA CYS A 14 40.49 -16.50 -22.92
C CYS A 14 40.45 -17.69 -21.96
N VAL A 15 41.01 -18.85 -22.34
CA VAL A 15 41.08 -20.02 -21.46
C VAL A 15 42.07 -19.79 -20.30
N ILE A 16 43.18 -19.08 -20.55
CA ILE A 16 44.14 -18.72 -19.50
C ILE A 16 43.55 -17.71 -18.51
N LEU A 17 42.80 -16.70 -18.98
CA LEU A 17 42.12 -15.71 -18.12
C LEU A 17 40.98 -16.33 -17.28
N SER A 18 40.25 -17.30 -17.84
CA SER A 18 39.24 -18.09 -17.12
C SER A 18 39.86 -19.05 -16.09
N GLY A 19 41.04 -19.62 -16.40
CA GLY A 19 41.79 -20.43 -15.44
C GLY A 19 42.34 -19.64 -14.26
N MET A 20 42.87 -18.43 -14.51
CA MET A 20 43.43 -17.58 -13.46
C MET A 20 42.37 -17.01 -12.50
N THR A 21 41.17 -16.69 -13.00
CA THR A 21 40.05 -16.22 -12.17
C THR A 21 39.49 -17.33 -11.26
N ASN A 22 39.46 -18.57 -11.74
CA ASN A 22 39.07 -19.73 -10.92
C ASN A 22 40.10 -20.07 -9.83
N ILE A 23 41.40 -19.93 -10.10
CA ILE A 23 42.45 -20.15 -9.09
C ILE A 23 42.36 -19.08 -7.98
N ILE A 24 42.11 -17.82 -8.32
CA ILE A 24 41.94 -16.75 -7.32
C ILE A 24 40.68 -16.99 -6.47
N CYS A 25 39.57 -17.44 -7.07
CA CYS A 25 38.36 -17.80 -6.32
C CYS A 25 38.59 -18.99 -5.38
N LEU A 26 39.30 -20.04 -5.83
CA LEU A 26 39.61 -21.20 -4.99
C LEU A 26 40.57 -20.85 -3.84
N LEU A 27 41.53 -19.94 -4.07
CA LEU A 27 42.40 -19.43 -3.02
C LEU A 27 41.63 -18.55 -2.02
N TYR A 28 40.66 -17.76 -2.49
CA TYR A 28 39.80 -16.94 -1.61
C TYR A 28 38.87 -17.81 -0.76
N VAL A 29 38.22 -18.83 -1.36
CA VAL A 29 37.40 -19.81 -0.62
C VAL A 29 38.27 -20.63 0.34
N GLY A 30 39.48 -21.03 -0.07
CA GLY A 30 40.46 -21.67 0.79
C GLY A 30 40.86 -20.79 1.98
N TRP A 31 41.05 -19.48 1.77
CA TRP A 31 41.37 -18.54 2.82
C TRP A 31 40.20 -18.31 3.79
N VAL A 32 38.97 -18.16 3.28
CA VAL A 32 37.76 -17.98 4.09
C VAL A 32 37.44 -19.24 4.91
N THR A 33 37.55 -20.43 4.33
CA THR A 33 37.32 -21.70 5.04
C THR A 33 38.37 -21.95 6.12
N ASN A 34 39.64 -21.62 5.88
CA ASN A 34 40.70 -21.74 6.89
C ASN A 34 40.57 -20.68 8.00
N TYR A 35 40.08 -19.48 7.66
CA TYR A 35 39.74 -18.45 8.65
C TYR A 35 38.58 -18.90 9.55
N ILE A 36 37.51 -19.43 8.98
CA ILE A 36 36.34 -19.94 9.74
C ILE A 36 36.71 -21.15 10.60
N ALA A 37 37.53 -22.08 10.08
CA ALA A 37 37.99 -23.24 10.84
C ALA A 37 38.95 -22.87 12.00
N SER A 38 39.70 -21.78 11.88
CA SER A 38 40.62 -21.31 12.93
C SER A 38 39.92 -20.59 14.09
N VAL A 39 38.69 -20.11 13.89
CA VAL A 39 37.94 -19.32 14.88
C VAL A 39 37.04 -20.19 15.77
N TYR A 40 36.73 -21.43 15.38
CA TYR A 40 35.77 -22.28 16.12
C TYR A 40 36.25 -23.72 16.36
N VAL A 41 37.13 -23.93 17.35
CA VAL A 41 37.15 -25.17 18.15
C VAL A 41 37.67 -24.94 19.58
N LYS A 42 36.77 -25.12 20.57
CA LYS A 42 36.94 -25.73 21.92
C LYS A 42 35.66 -25.40 22.73
N VAL A 43 34.86 -26.30 23.33
CA VAL A 43 35.11 -27.53 24.12
C VAL A 43 33.83 -28.42 24.17
N GLN A 44 33.99 -29.72 24.48
CA GLN A 44 33.04 -30.86 24.59
C GLN A 44 32.13 -30.94 25.87
N GLU A 45 31.04 -31.73 25.74
CA GLU A 45 30.03 -32.33 26.67
C GLU A 45 30.58 -33.32 27.76
N PRO A 46 29.81 -33.93 28.76
CA PRO A 46 28.36 -34.31 28.78
C PRO A 46 27.50 -34.32 30.11
N ILE A 47 26.16 -34.33 29.90
CA ILE A 47 24.93 -34.89 30.58
C ILE A 47 24.91 -35.37 32.07
N SER A 48 23.88 -34.96 32.86
CA SER A 48 22.96 -35.82 33.68
C SER A 48 21.85 -35.07 34.47
N GLU A 49 20.68 -35.72 34.57
CA GLU A 49 19.36 -35.42 35.16
C GLU A 49 19.27 -34.71 36.53
N LYS A 50 18.37 -33.70 36.66
CA LYS A 50 17.32 -33.61 37.70
C LYS A 50 16.35 -32.44 37.45
N LYS A 51 15.18 -32.77 36.91
CA LYS A 51 14.04 -31.86 36.73
C LYS A 51 13.38 -31.60 38.09
N LEU A 52 12.84 -30.39 38.25
CA LEU A 52 11.85 -29.94 39.24
C LEU A 52 12.29 -29.07 40.45
N GLU A 53 13.36 -28.27 40.36
CA GLU A 53 13.53 -27.03 41.19
C GLU A 53 14.28 -25.86 40.50
N GLU A 54 14.82 -26.03 39.27
CA GLU A 54 15.70 -25.06 38.59
C GLU A 54 15.03 -23.78 38.05
N ASP A 55 13.70 -23.76 37.91
CA ASP A 55 13.00 -22.69 37.15
C ASP A 55 12.98 -21.31 37.85
N LYS A 56 13.36 -21.23 39.13
CA LYS A 56 13.60 -19.95 39.83
C LYS A 56 15.08 -19.55 39.88
N GLY A 57 16.00 -20.52 39.80
CA GLY A 57 17.44 -20.28 39.83
C GLY A 57 17.97 -19.76 38.49
N ASP A 58 17.39 -20.23 37.39
CA ASP A 58 17.77 -19.80 36.04
C ASP A 58 17.29 -18.38 35.73
N THR A 59 16.13 -17.96 36.22
CA THR A 59 15.69 -16.56 36.09
C THR A 59 16.63 -15.60 36.83
N LEU A 60 17.08 -15.98 38.04
CA LEU A 60 18.04 -15.21 38.82
C LEU A 60 19.43 -15.16 38.15
N ARG A 61 19.90 -16.28 37.57
CA ARG A 61 21.16 -16.32 36.80
C ARG A 61 21.09 -15.54 35.49
N ILE A 62 19.93 -15.49 34.83
CA ILE A 62 19.71 -14.68 33.63
C ILE A 62 19.73 -13.19 34.01
N ILE A 63 19.11 -12.80 35.13
CA ILE A 63 19.14 -11.42 35.63
C ILE A 63 20.56 -11.01 36.02
N GLU A 64 21.32 -11.85 36.73
CA GLU A 64 22.74 -11.56 37.05
C GLU A 64 23.62 -11.49 35.79
N ARG A 65 23.35 -12.33 34.77
CA ARG A 65 24.07 -12.27 33.49
C ARG A 65 23.72 -11.01 32.69
N LEU A 66 22.47 -10.55 32.72
CA LEU A 66 22.04 -9.31 32.08
C LEU A 66 22.66 -8.10 32.78
N ASP A 67 22.72 -8.10 34.11
CA ASP A 67 23.31 -7.01 34.90
C ASP A 67 24.84 -6.99 34.76
N HIS A 68 25.47 -8.16 34.61
CA HIS A 68 26.89 -8.26 34.26
C HIS A 68 27.17 -7.79 32.83
N LEU A 69 26.31 -8.13 31.85
CA LEU A 69 26.38 -7.61 30.48
C LEU A 69 26.18 -6.10 30.44
N GLU A 70 25.26 -5.54 31.22
CA GLU A 70 25.02 -4.10 31.29
C GLU A 70 26.24 -3.37 31.89
N ASN A 71 26.89 -3.96 32.90
CA ASN A 71 28.12 -3.42 33.48
C ASN A 71 29.34 -3.56 32.56
N VAL A 72 29.45 -4.66 31.81
CA VAL A 72 30.51 -4.86 30.80
C VAL A 72 30.31 -3.90 29.61
N ILE A 73 29.07 -3.64 29.21
CA ILE A 73 28.73 -2.63 28.20
C ILE A 73 29.05 -1.23 28.73
N LYS A 74 28.71 -0.90 29.98
CA LYS A 74 29.07 0.39 30.60
C LYS A 74 30.57 0.58 30.74
N GLN A 75 31.34 -0.46 31.04
CA GLN A 75 32.81 -0.42 31.03
C GLN A 75 33.38 -0.30 29.62
N HIS A 76 32.83 -1.01 28.63
CA HIS A 76 33.25 -0.84 27.22
C HIS A 76 32.93 0.55 26.66
N ILE A 77 31.89 1.22 27.17
CA ILE A 77 31.56 2.61 26.84
C ILE A 77 32.53 3.60 27.53
N GLN A 78 33.03 3.29 28.73
CA GLN A 78 33.98 4.14 29.47
C GLN A 78 35.45 3.94 29.05
N GLU A 79 35.82 2.77 28.53
CA GLU A 79 37.20 2.43 28.13
C GLU A 79 37.45 2.57 26.61
N ALA A 80 36.42 2.86 25.81
CA ALA A 80 36.61 3.25 24.43
C ALA A 80 37.39 4.58 24.38
N PRO A 81 38.50 4.68 23.63
CA PRO A 81 39.18 5.96 23.43
C PRO A 81 38.15 6.94 22.85
N PRO A 82 38.19 8.24 23.22
CA PRO A 82 37.25 9.19 22.67
C PRO A 82 37.38 9.11 21.15
N LYS A 83 36.34 8.58 20.48
CA LYS A 83 36.20 8.75 19.05
C LYS A 83 36.34 10.25 18.85
N LEU A 84 37.31 10.65 18.03
CA LEU A 84 37.37 11.99 17.45
C LEU A 84 35.92 12.37 17.16
N GLU A 85 35.45 13.49 17.73
CA GLU A 85 34.10 13.99 17.48
C GLU A 85 33.92 14.05 15.96
N GLU A 86 33.30 13.02 15.40
CA GLU A 86 32.79 13.05 14.04
C GLU A 86 31.74 14.15 14.09
N ASN A 87 32.06 15.25 13.41
CA ASN A 87 31.16 16.37 13.29
C ASN A 87 29.80 15.81 12.87
N PRO A 88 28.70 16.07 13.62
CA PRO A 88 27.36 15.65 13.20
C PRO A 88 26.97 16.19 11.82
N ALA A 89 27.74 17.13 11.28
CA ALA A 89 27.65 17.62 9.91
C ALA A 89 28.04 16.58 8.83
N GLU A 90 28.94 15.63 9.11
CA GLU A 90 29.46 14.68 8.10
C GLU A 90 28.61 13.39 7.99
N ALA A 91 27.97 12.93 9.07
CA ALA A 91 27.09 11.76 9.02
C ALA A 91 25.78 12.02 8.23
N PHE A 92 25.37 13.28 8.07
CA PHE A 92 24.15 13.67 7.34
C PHE A 92 24.36 13.86 5.83
N THR A 93 25.61 13.95 5.36
CA THR A 93 25.93 14.24 3.95
C THR A 93 25.85 13.01 3.02
N ASP A 94 25.70 11.81 3.57
CA ASP A 94 25.85 10.53 2.86
C ASP A 94 24.52 9.75 2.65
N SER A 95 23.37 10.41 2.76
CA SER A 95 22.11 9.79 2.32
C SER A 95 22.18 9.50 0.82
N SER A 96 21.82 8.28 0.41
CA SER A 96 21.75 7.86 -1.01
C SER A 96 20.90 8.81 -1.88
N LEU A 97 19.98 9.57 -1.26
CA LEU A 97 19.20 10.65 -1.89
C LEU A 97 20.09 11.73 -2.53
N PHE A 98 21.20 12.13 -1.88
CA PHE A 98 22.11 13.16 -2.39
C PHE A 98 23.11 12.67 -3.45
N ALA A 99 23.10 11.38 -3.79
CA ALA A 99 23.84 10.89 -4.95
C ALA A 99 23.33 11.56 -6.25
N HIS A 100 22.02 11.84 -6.31
CA HIS A 100 21.36 12.47 -7.45
C HIS A 100 20.78 13.86 -7.11
N TRP A 101 20.55 14.17 -5.83
CA TRP A 101 20.01 15.48 -5.44
C TRP A 101 21.09 16.49 -5.12
N GLY A 102 20.95 17.69 -5.70
CA GLY A 102 21.61 18.88 -5.18
C GLY A 102 23.11 18.71 -4.99
N GLN A 103 23.80 18.20 -6.02
CA GLN A 103 25.26 18.05 -6.01
C GLN A 103 25.94 19.39 -5.67
N ASP A 104 25.33 20.51 -6.06
CA ASP A 104 25.76 21.88 -5.79
C ASP A 104 25.29 22.46 -4.44
N LEU A 105 24.51 21.71 -3.65
CA LEU A 105 24.03 22.19 -2.35
C LEU A 105 25.12 22.13 -1.29
N SER A 106 25.25 23.21 -0.52
CA SER A 106 26.09 23.23 0.69
C SER A 106 25.62 22.18 1.72
N PRO A 107 26.51 21.73 2.62
CA PRO A 107 26.16 20.75 3.66
C PRO A 107 24.92 21.15 4.50
N GLU A 108 24.80 22.44 4.84
CA GLU A 108 23.64 22.93 5.59
C GLU A 108 22.34 22.85 4.77
N ASN A 109 22.38 23.21 3.49
CA ASN A 109 21.23 23.10 2.61
C ASN A 109 20.80 21.65 2.40
N ARG A 110 21.75 20.71 2.31
CA ARG A 110 21.46 19.28 2.27
C ARG A 110 20.77 18.83 3.56
N ARG A 111 21.23 19.29 4.72
CA ARG A 111 20.60 18.99 6.02
C ARG A 111 19.14 19.47 6.08
N ILE A 112 18.85 20.68 5.59
CA ILE A 112 17.49 21.22 5.53
C ILE A 112 16.63 20.40 4.57
N ALA A 113 17.16 20.09 3.37
CA ALA A 113 16.45 19.30 2.37
C ALA A 113 16.08 17.89 2.87
N LEU A 114 17.02 17.20 3.53
CA LEU A 114 16.77 15.87 4.10
C LEU A 114 15.68 15.91 5.17
N LYS A 115 15.72 16.90 6.07
CA LYS A 115 14.69 17.06 7.12
C LYS A 115 13.31 17.30 6.54
N GLN A 116 13.21 18.17 5.54
CA GLN A 116 11.93 18.40 4.85
C GLN A 116 11.47 17.14 4.12
N PHE A 117 12.36 16.39 3.46
CA PHE A 117 12.02 15.11 2.84
C PHE A 117 11.49 14.08 3.84
N GLN A 118 12.16 13.91 4.98
CA GLN A 118 11.71 13.03 6.05
C GLN A 118 10.33 13.45 6.60
N TYR A 119 10.06 14.75 6.66
CA TYR A 119 8.79 15.26 7.17
C TYR A 119 7.63 15.15 6.18
N TYR A 120 7.84 15.52 4.91
CA TYR A 120 6.78 15.58 3.91
C TYR A 120 6.69 14.30 3.06
N GLY A 121 7.74 13.49 2.97
CA GLY A 121 7.81 12.35 2.04
C GLY A 121 8.14 12.74 0.59
N TYR A 122 8.55 13.98 0.36
CA TYR A 122 9.01 14.49 -0.94
C TYR A 122 9.95 15.70 -0.76
N ASN A 123 10.67 16.08 -1.81
CA ASN A 123 11.67 17.14 -1.83
C ASN A 123 11.04 18.54 -1.76
N ALA A 124 10.46 18.88 -0.62
CA ALA A 124 9.85 20.19 -0.40
C ALA A 124 10.87 21.33 -0.56
N TYR A 125 12.15 21.07 -0.32
CA TYR A 125 13.22 22.06 -0.48
C TYR A 125 13.36 22.50 -1.93
N LEU A 126 13.26 21.57 -2.88
CA LEU A 126 13.16 21.89 -4.29
C LEU A 126 11.84 22.57 -4.61
N SER A 127 10.72 22.05 -4.09
CA SER A 127 9.39 22.65 -4.30
C SER A 127 9.34 24.13 -3.93
N ASP A 128 9.94 24.53 -2.81
CA ASP A 128 9.96 25.92 -2.34
C ASP A 128 10.68 26.87 -3.30
N ARG A 129 11.48 26.34 -4.22
CA ARG A 129 12.25 27.07 -5.24
C ARG A 129 11.65 26.97 -6.63
N LEU A 130 10.60 26.18 -6.81
CA LEU A 130 9.87 26.08 -8.07
C LEU A 130 8.78 27.17 -8.15
N PRO A 131 8.59 27.80 -9.32
CA PRO A 131 7.47 28.72 -9.53
C PRO A 131 6.12 28.07 -9.20
N LEU A 132 5.19 28.83 -8.64
CA LEU A 132 3.81 28.38 -8.37
C LEU A 132 2.99 28.21 -9.66
N ASP A 133 3.41 28.85 -10.74
CA ASP A 133 2.79 28.88 -12.07
C ASP A 133 3.64 28.14 -13.13
N ARG A 134 4.50 27.21 -12.69
CA ARG A 134 5.39 26.47 -13.59
C ARG A 134 4.62 25.80 -14.75
N PRO A 135 5.21 25.73 -15.96
CA PRO A 135 4.57 25.03 -17.08
C PRO A 135 4.55 23.52 -16.83
N LEU A 136 3.52 22.85 -17.34
CA LEU A 136 3.38 21.39 -17.31
C LEU A 136 3.37 20.85 -18.74
N PRO A 137 3.97 19.68 -19.01
CA PRO A 137 3.83 19.03 -20.30
C PRO A 137 2.36 18.64 -20.55
N ASP A 138 1.87 18.86 -21.77
CA ASP A 138 0.54 18.41 -22.18
C ASP A 138 0.62 16.95 -22.64
N LEU A 139 0.38 16.03 -21.70
CA LEU A 139 0.43 14.57 -21.86
C LEU A 139 -0.92 13.97 -22.29
N ARG A 140 -1.86 14.79 -22.75
CA ARG A 140 -3.16 14.28 -23.21
C ARG A 140 -3.00 13.48 -24.51
N PRO A 141 -3.78 12.39 -24.70
CA PRO A 141 -3.79 11.65 -25.95
C PRO A 141 -4.07 12.52 -27.18
N ASN A 142 -3.54 12.08 -28.32
CA ASN A 142 -3.83 12.68 -29.62
C ASN A 142 -5.35 12.71 -29.85
N GLY A 143 -5.87 13.88 -30.25
CA GLY A 143 -7.30 14.11 -30.45
C GLY A 143 -7.98 14.85 -29.30
N CYS A 144 -7.48 14.77 -28.05
CA CYS A 144 -8.08 15.50 -26.93
C CYS A 144 -8.08 17.03 -27.15
N ARG A 145 -7.05 17.56 -27.82
CA ARG A 145 -6.94 18.99 -28.16
C ARG A 145 -7.99 19.47 -29.15
N ASN A 146 -8.56 18.56 -29.93
CA ASN A 146 -9.53 18.87 -30.98
C ASN A 146 -10.97 18.66 -30.52
N LEU A 147 -11.18 18.24 -29.26
CA LEU A 147 -12.51 18.11 -28.69
C LEU A 147 -13.16 19.49 -28.53
N THR A 148 -14.44 19.55 -28.83
CA THR A 148 -15.27 20.74 -28.61
C THR A 148 -16.27 20.43 -27.50
N PHE A 149 -16.52 21.42 -26.65
CA PHE A 149 -17.39 21.28 -25.50
C PHE A 149 -18.53 22.30 -25.58
N PRO A 150 -19.71 22.00 -24.99
CA PRO A 150 -20.80 22.96 -24.95
C PRO A 150 -20.41 24.23 -24.20
N ASP A 151 -20.84 25.41 -24.68
CA ASP A 151 -20.51 26.69 -24.03
C ASP A 151 -21.06 26.82 -22.60
N ARG A 152 -22.16 26.11 -22.30
CA ARG A 152 -22.81 26.13 -20.99
C ARG A 152 -22.54 24.83 -20.23
N LEU A 153 -21.47 24.81 -19.45
CA LEU A 153 -21.17 23.73 -18.52
C LEU A 153 -21.52 24.14 -17.07
N PRO A 154 -21.81 23.17 -16.18
CA PRO A 154 -22.03 23.47 -14.77
C PRO A 154 -20.75 24.03 -14.14
N GLU A 155 -20.91 24.96 -13.18
CA GLU A 155 -19.79 25.41 -12.36
C GLU A 155 -19.29 24.27 -11.44
N VAL A 156 -18.03 24.36 -11.01
CA VAL A 156 -17.37 23.42 -10.10
C VAL A 156 -16.82 24.12 -8.86
N SER A 157 -17.02 23.50 -7.69
CA SER A 157 -16.31 23.83 -6.44
C SER A 157 -15.16 22.83 -6.28
N ILE A 158 -13.94 23.33 -6.14
CA ILE A 158 -12.75 22.49 -5.91
C ILE A 158 -12.47 22.44 -4.41
N VAL A 159 -12.41 21.25 -3.83
CA VAL A 159 -12.14 21.03 -2.41
C VAL A 159 -10.77 20.37 -2.28
N PHE A 160 -9.84 21.06 -1.61
CA PHE A 160 -8.56 20.50 -1.19
C PHE A 160 -8.60 20.17 0.29
N ILE A 161 -8.24 18.94 0.62
CA ILE A 161 -8.07 18.49 2.00
C ILE A 161 -6.58 18.39 2.34
N PHE A 162 -6.19 18.84 3.52
CA PHE A 162 -4.79 18.81 3.93
C PHE A 162 -4.62 18.70 5.44
N VAL A 163 -3.49 18.11 5.83
CA VAL A 163 -2.92 18.20 7.17
C VAL A 163 -1.41 18.39 7.00
N ASN A 164 -0.85 19.44 7.59
CA ASN A 164 0.58 19.72 7.57
C ASN A 164 1.24 19.63 6.16
N GLU A 165 0.58 20.14 5.12
CA GLU A 165 1.11 20.13 3.75
C GLU A 165 2.16 21.24 3.54
N ALA A 166 3.16 21.03 2.69
CA ALA A 166 4.12 22.07 2.36
C ALA A 166 3.43 23.28 1.69
N LEU A 167 3.75 24.48 2.16
CA LEU A 167 3.14 25.72 1.66
C LEU A 167 3.30 25.88 0.15
N SER A 168 4.50 25.64 -0.39
CA SER A 168 4.76 25.74 -1.83
C SER A 168 3.90 24.79 -2.66
N VAL A 169 3.61 23.58 -2.14
CA VAL A 169 2.82 22.56 -2.80
C VAL A 169 1.34 22.92 -2.82
N ILE A 170 0.74 23.25 -1.66
CA ILE A 170 -0.68 23.63 -1.62
C ILE A 170 -0.95 24.91 -2.43
N LEU A 171 -0.04 25.89 -2.39
CA LEU A 171 -0.19 27.11 -3.20
C LEU A 171 -0.08 26.81 -4.70
N ARG A 172 0.75 25.86 -5.12
CA ARG A 172 0.84 25.43 -6.53
C ARG A 172 -0.42 24.68 -6.97
N SER A 173 -1.03 23.89 -6.10
CA SER A 173 -2.33 23.26 -6.35
C SER A 173 -3.44 24.29 -6.55
N ILE A 174 -3.51 25.31 -5.68
CA ILE A 174 -4.47 26.40 -5.80
C ILE A 174 -4.21 27.21 -7.08
N ARG A 175 -2.95 27.57 -7.34
CA ARG A 175 -2.58 28.39 -8.50
C ARG A 175 -2.88 27.68 -9.82
N SER A 176 -2.49 26.41 -9.94
CA SER A 176 -2.78 25.62 -11.14
C SER A 176 -4.30 25.41 -11.34
N ALA A 177 -5.07 25.21 -10.27
CA ALA A 177 -6.53 25.14 -10.35
C ALA A 177 -7.14 26.44 -10.90
N ILE A 178 -6.67 27.60 -10.45
CA ILE A 178 -7.11 28.92 -10.92
C ILE A 178 -6.71 29.14 -12.39
N ASP A 179 -5.45 28.89 -12.73
CA ASP A 179 -4.90 29.21 -14.04
C ASP A 179 -5.39 28.28 -15.15
N ARG A 180 -5.75 27.03 -14.80
CA ARG A 180 -6.09 25.97 -15.77
C ARG A 180 -7.57 25.61 -15.79
N THR A 181 -8.40 26.33 -15.05
CA THR A 181 -9.86 26.19 -15.08
C THR A 181 -10.47 27.48 -15.62
N PRO A 182 -11.32 27.42 -16.66
CA PRO A 182 -11.99 28.62 -17.16
C PRO A 182 -12.75 29.37 -16.05
N ALA A 183 -12.59 30.69 -15.99
CA ALA A 183 -13.09 31.52 -14.88
C ALA A 183 -14.60 31.43 -14.66
N HIS A 184 -15.38 31.13 -15.71
CA HIS A 184 -16.83 30.96 -15.65
C HIS A 184 -17.26 29.56 -15.17
N LEU A 185 -16.33 28.60 -15.07
CA LEU A 185 -16.56 27.26 -14.55
C LEU A 185 -16.10 27.15 -13.09
N LEU A 186 -15.03 27.84 -12.70
CA LEU A 186 -14.52 27.77 -11.33
C LEU A 186 -15.31 28.68 -10.37
N LYS A 187 -16.24 28.07 -9.62
CA LYS A 187 -17.06 28.80 -8.65
C LYS A 187 -16.24 29.30 -7.48
N GLU A 188 -15.54 28.37 -6.84
CA GLU A 188 -14.86 28.56 -5.56
C GLU A 188 -13.84 27.45 -5.33
N ILE A 189 -12.88 27.74 -4.44
CA ILE A 189 -11.92 26.78 -3.90
C ILE A 189 -12.16 26.68 -2.39
N ILE A 190 -12.23 25.46 -1.87
CA ILE A 190 -12.47 25.17 -0.45
C ILE A 190 -11.26 24.44 0.08
N LEU A 191 -10.62 25.00 1.09
CA LEU A 191 -9.49 24.40 1.78
C LEU A 191 -9.98 23.84 3.11
N VAL A 192 -9.86 22.53 3.29
CA VAL A 192 -10.22 21.85 4.53
C VAL A 192 -8.95 21.48 5.28
N ASP A 193 -8.71 22.19 6.37
CA ASP A 193 -7.61 21.96 7.29
C ASP A 193 -8.04 20.92 8.34
N ASP A 194 -7.53 19.69 8.19
CA ASP A 194 -7.80 18.57 9.10
C ASP A 194 -6.92 18.65 10.36
N ASN A 195 -7.01 19.80 11.03
CA ASN A 195 -6.28 20.12 12.24
C ASN A 195 -4.74 20.10 12.07
N SER A 196 -4.23 20.78 11.04
CA SER A 196 -2.79 21.09 10.94
C SER A 196 -2.33 21.80 12.22
N ASN A 197 -1.32 21.24 12.87
CA ASN A 197 -1.14 21.29 14.33
C ASN A 197 -1.41 22.66 14.98
N ASN A 198 -2.30 22.63 15.98
CA ASN A 198 -2.23 23.40 17.23
C ASN A 198 -1.82 22.48 18.41
N ASP A 199 -1.29 21.28 18.16
CA ASP A 199 -1.16 20.26 19.20
C ASP A 199 0.20 20.24 19.91
N GLN A 200 0.15 20.42 21.23
CA GLN A 200 1.26 20.33 22.20
C GLN A 200 1.57 18.89 22.62
N ASN A 201 0.88 17.89 22.08
CA ASN A 201 1.00 16.49 22.52
C ASN A 201 1.94 15.62 21.67
N LEU A 202 2.90 16.19 20.93
CA LEU A 202 4.03 15.42 20.40
C LEU A 202 5.09 15.19 21.49
N SER A 203 4.65 14.63 22.61
CA SER A 203 5.55 14.10 23.64
C SER A 203 6.06 12.74 23.17
N ARG A 204 7.25 12.71 22.55
CA ARG A 204 8.22 11.57 22.45
C ARG A 204 8.94 11.36 21.10
N SER A 205 9.19 12.41 20.33
CA SER A 205 10.20 12.36 19.24
C SER A 205 10.78 13.76 18.99
N PRO A 206 12.12 13.93 18.89
CA PRO A 206 12.76 15.25 18.82
C PRO A 206 12.54 15.89 17.43
N GLN A 207 11.38 16.48 17.23
CA GLN A 207 11.04 17.28 16.04
C GLN A 207 10.83 18.75 16.42
N GLU A 208 11.71 19.29 17.26
CA GLU A 208 11.80 20.73 17.54
C GLU A 208 12.13 21.54 16.26
N CYS A 209 12.77 20.92 15.26
CA CYS A 209 13.20 21.61 14.02
C CYS A 209 12.08 21.95 13.03
N CYS A 210 10.89 21.33 13.12
CA CYS A 210 9.81 21.54 12.14
C CYS A 210 8.73 22.51 12.64
N LEU A 211 8.83 22.99 13.88
CA LEU A 211 7.97 24.03 14.43
C LEU A 211 7.91 25.32 13.57
N PRO A 212 9.02 25.84 13.00
CA PRO A 212 8.98 27.07 12.20
C PRO A 212 8.14 26.91 10.92
N PHE A 213 8.23 25.75 10.25
CA PHE A 213 7.52 25.50 8.99
C PHE A 213 5.99 25.45 9.17
N ARG A 214 5.51 25.14 10.39
CA ARG A 214 4.08 24.92 10.69
C ARG A 214 3.32 26.23 10.92
N GLU A 215 3.88 27.14 11.71
CA GLU A 215 3.30 28.49 11.88
C GLU A 215 3.31 29.27 10.57
N GLU A 216 4.40 29.10 9.81
CA GLU A 216 4.54 29.67 8.48
C GLU A 216 3.43 29.24 7.52
N LEU A 217 3.00 27.97 7.55
CA LEU A 217 1.88 27.49 6.73
C LEU A 217 0.60 28.28 7.03
N LYS A 218 0.16 28.34 8.28
CA LYS A 218 -1.11 28.98 8.66
C LYS A 218 -1.11 30.48 8.31
N GLU A 219 -0.05 31.18 8.69
CA GLU A 219 0.04 32.63 8.49
C GLU A 219 0.17 33.00 7.01
N LYS A 220 1.09 32.36 6.28
CA LYS A 220 1.32 32.69 4.86
C LYS A 220 0.18 32.21 3.98
N LEU A 221 -0.42 31.06 4.26
CA LEU A 221 -1.60 30.60 3.54
C LEU A 221 -2.77 31.56 3.77
N LYS A 222 -3.00 32.01 5.02
CA LYS A 222 -4.04 33.01 5.32
C LYS A 222 -3.79 34.30 4.53
N LYS A 223 -2.55 34.80 4.53
CA LYS A 223 -2.20 36.02 3.77
C LYS A 223 -2.52 35.86 2.29
N TYR A 224 -2.14 34.75 1.66
CA TYR A 224 -2.45 34.46 0.26
C TYR A 224 -3.98 34.43 0.01
N ILE A 225 -4.73 33.79 0.90
CA ILE A 225 -6.20 33.71 0.80
C ILE A 225 -6.83 35.10 0.89
N ASP A 226 -6.37 35.92 1.84
CA ASP A 226 -6.85 37.29 2.02
C ASP A 226 -6.58 38.15 0.77
N GLU A 227 -5.40 38.00 0.15
CA GLU A 227 -5.04 38.68 -1.11
C GLU A 227 -5.93 38.26 -2.29
N VAL A 228 -6.21 36.96 -2.44
CA VAL A 228 -7.10 36.46 -3.49
C VAL A 228 -8.55 36.90 -3.25
N ASN A 229 -9.02 36.80 -2.00
CA ASN A 229 -10.39 37.18 -1.64
C ASN A 229 -10.62 38.69 -1.67
N ALA A 230 -9.58 39.52 -1.52
CA ALA A 230 -9.68 40.95 -1.76
C ALA A 230 -10.04 41.27 -3.23
N GLN A 231 -9.63 40.43 -4.18
CA GLN A 231 -9.96 40.56 -5.60
C GLN A 231 -11.29 39.89 -5.95
N LYS A 232 -11.56 38.71 -5.39
CA LYS A 232 -12.80 37.94 -5.60
C LYS A 232 -13.38 37.49 -4.24
N PRO A 233 -14.25 38.30 -3.61
CA PRO A 233 -14.76 38.03 -2.27
C PRO A 233 -15.41 36.64 -2.13
N GLY A 234 -14.97 35.89 -1.12
CA GLY A 234 -15.49 34.56 -0.81
C GLY A 234 -15.10 33.46 -1.82
N PHE A 235 -14.13 33.73 -2.70
CA PHE A 235 -13.69 32.77 -3.70
C PHE A 235 -12.92 31.59 -3.11
N ILE A 236 -12.05 31.85 -2.13
CA ILE A 236 -11.38 30.81 -1.35
C ILE A 236 -12.02 30.76 0.04
N LYS A 237 -12.57 29.60 0.40
CA LYS A 237 -13.15 29.31 1.71
C LYS A 237 -12.22 28.38 2.49
N VAL A 238 -12.17 28.55 3.82
CA VAL A 238 -11.39 27.67 4.70
C VAL A 238 -12.34 27.03 5.72
N VAL A 239 -12.29 25.70 5.80
CA VAL A 239 -12.93 24.89 6.85
C VAL A 239 -11.82 24.38 7.75
N ARG A 240 -11.93 24.59 9.06
CA ARG A 240 -10.96 24.09 10.04
C ARG A 240 -11.63 23.12 10.99
N HIS A 241 -11.05 21.95 11.15
CA HIS A 241 -11.47 21.01 12.18
C HIS A 241 -10.84 21.36 13.53
N SER A 242 -11.56 21.07 14.62
CA SER A 242 -11.06 21.27 15.99
C SER A 242 -10.18 20.11 16.49
N LYS A 243 -10.21 18.99 15.80
CA LYS A 243 -9.40 17.78 16.01
C LYS A 243 -9.14 17.13 14.66
N GLN A 244 -8.18 16.22 14.58
CA GLN A 244 -7.95 15.45 13.36
C GLN A 244 -9.11 14.47 13.14
N GLU A 245 -9.83 14.61 12.05
CA GLU A 245 -11.02 13.82 11.68
C GLU A 245 -10.71 12.78 10.59
N GLY A 246 -9.62 12.95 9.86
CA GLY A 246 -9.20 12.08 8.77
C GLY A 246 -9.70 12.53 7.39
N LEU A 247 -9.17 11.86 6.36
CA LEU A 247 -9.43 12.14 4.94
C LEU A 247 -10.93 12.13 4.61
N ILE A 248 -11.63 11.10 5.08
CA ILE A 248 -13.03 10.83 4.76
C ILE A 248 -13.94 11.96 5.24
N ARG A 249 -13.88 12.29 6.54
CA ARG A 249 -14.70 13.34 7.14
C ARG A 249 -14.32 14.72 6.63
N SER A 250 -13.05 14.95 6.30
CA SER A 250 -12.57 16.18 5.67
C SER A 250 -13.14 16.39 4.27
N ARG A 251 -13.22 15.34 3.44
CA ARG A 251 -13.91 15.41 2.15
C ARG A 251 -15.38 15.77 2.32
N VAL A 252 -16.05 15.18 3.30
CA VAL A 252 -17.47 15.44 3.59
C VAL A 252 -17.68 16.86 4.12
N SER A 253 -16.82 17.37 5.02
CA SER A 253 -16.93 18.73 5.54
C SER A 253 -16.71 19.79 4.46
N GLY A 254 -15.75 19.57 3.54
CA GLY A 254 -15.56 20.41 2.37
C GLY A 254 -16.76 20.40 1.42
N TRP A 255 -17.35 19.22 1.18
CA TRP A 255 -18.59 19.11 0.39
C TRP A 255 -19.76 19.88 1.02
N ARG A 256 -19.92 19.87 2.35
CA ARG A 256 -21.02 20.56 3.06
C ARG A 256 -21.04 22.07 2.82
N VAL A 257 -19.88 22.69 2.59
CA VAL A 257 -19.78 24.15 2.33
C VAL A 257 -19.73 24.51 0.85
N ALA A 258 -19.65 23.51 -0.03
CA ALA A 258 -19.63 23.69 -1.47
C ALA A 258 -21.01 24.09 -2.01
N THR A 259 -21.02 25.04 -2.94
CA THR A 259 -22.21 25.67 -3.48
C THR A 259 -22.42 25.44 -4.98
N ALA A 260 -21.38 25.01 -5.71
CA ALA A 260 -21.53 24.71 -7.13
C ALA A 260 -22.34 23.43 -7.37
N PRO A 261 -22.92 23.24 -8.57
CA PRO A 261 -23.59 22.00 -8.96
C PRO A 261 -22.67 20.77 -8.96
N VAL A 262 -21.38 20.95 -9.26
CA VAL A 262 -20.38 19.89 -9.29
C VAL A 262 -19.32 20.15 -8.22
N VAL A 263 -18.88 19.09 -7.53
CA VAL A 263 -17.80 19.17 -6.53
C VAL A 263 -16.66 18.27 -6.96
N ALA A 264 -15.45 18.82 -6.93
CA ALA A 264 -14.21 18.12 -7.18
C ALA A 264 -13.43 17.97 -5.87
N LEU A 265 -13.22 16.73 -5.43
CA LEU A 265 -12.57 16.39 -4.16
C LEU A 265 -11.15 15.91 -4.45
N PHE A 266 -10.17 16.74 -4.11
CA PHE A 266 -8.75 16.53 -4.41
C PHE A 266 -7.86 16.56 -3.16
N ASP A 267 -6.74 15.86 -3.25
CA ASP A 267 -5.63 16.01 -2.32
C ASP A 267 -4.93 17.37 -2.56
N ALA A 268 -4.23 17.90 -1.55
CA ALA A 268 -3.62 19.23 -1.63
C ALA A 268 -2.30 19.30 -2.43
N HIS A 269 -1.83 18.18 -2.99
CA HIS A 269 -0.56 18.03 -3.69
C HIS A 269 -0.77 17.57 -5.14
N VAL A 270 -1.47 18.40 -5.91
CA VAL A 270 -1.83 18.14 -7.31
C VAL A 270 -1.56 19.36 -8.19
N GLU A 271 -1.29 19.13 -9.48
CA GLU A 271 -1.15 20.20 -10.48
C GLU A 271 -2.06 19.91 -11.68
N PHE A 272 -2.96 20.84 -11.98
CA PHE A 272 -3.97 20.66 -13.02
C PHE A 272 -3.39 20.88 -14.42
N ASN A 273 -3.66 19.98 -15.36
CA ASN A 273 -3.26 20.17 -16.74
C ASN A 273 -4.29 21.00 -17.52
N VAL A 274 -3.90 21.49 -18.70
CA VAL A 274 -4.78 22.29 -19.56
C VAL A 274 -5.99 21.47 -20.05
N GLY A 275 -7.18 22.06 -19.98
CA GLY A 275 -8.42 21.44 -20.47
C GLY A 275 -8.90 20.24 -19.66
N TRP A 276 -8.61 20.21 -18.36
CA TRP A 276 -9.04 19.13 -17.47
C TRP A 276 -10.54 19.19 -17.14
N ALA A 277 -11.09 20.40 -16.97
CA ALA A 277 -12.42 20.60 -16.40
C ALA A 277 -13.54 20.30 -17.41
N GLU A 278 -13.41 20.77 -18.65
CA GLU A 278 -14.46 20.72 -19.67
C GLU A 278 -14.88 19.28 -20.03
N PRO A 279 -13.97 18.31 -20.22
CA PRO A 279 -14.35 16.91 -20.41
C PRO A 279 -15.14 16.36 -19.22
N VAL A 280 -14.68 16.63 -17.99
CA VAL A 280 -15.32 16.14 -16.76
C VAL A 280 -16.73 16.69 -16.61
N LEU A 281 -16.88 18.00 -16.73
CA LEU A 281 -18.16 18.69 -16.55
C LEU A 281 -19.15 18.33 -17.65
N THR A 282 -18.68 18.09 -18.87
CA THR A 282 -19.52 17.58 -19.97
C THR A 282 -20.09 16.21 -19.62
N ARG A 283 -19.24 15.28 -19.13
CA ARG A 283 -19.67 13.93 -18.77
C ARG A 283 -20.67 13.91 -17.62
N ILE A 284 -20.49 14.75 -16.61
CA ILE A 284 -21.44 14.85 -15.48
C ILE A 284 -22.75 15.49 -15.94
N LYS A 285 -22.70 16.53 -16.80
CA LYS A 285 -23.89 17.16 -17.36
C LYS A 285 -24.76 16.19 -18.17
N GLU A 286 -24.14 15.31 -18.96
CA GLU A 286 -24.83 14.28 -19.72
C GLU A 286 -25.53 13.24 -18.83
N ASN A 287 -24.94 12.91 -17.68
CA ASN A 287 -25.54 12.02 -16.69
C ASN A 287 -24.96 12.31 -15.31
N ARG A 288 -25.77 12.90 -14.44
CA ARG A 288 -25.39 13.29 -13.07
C ARG A 288 -24.97 12.12 -12.18
N LYS A 289 -25.32 10.88 -12.53
CA LYS A 289 -24.98 9.67 -11.78
C LYS A 289 -23.58 9.12 -12.09
N ARG A 290 -22.77 9.86 -12.84
CA ARG A 290 -21.38 9.53 -13.12
C ARG A 290 -20.47 10.13 -12.06
N VAL A 291 -19.59 9.29 -11.51
CA VAL A 291 -18.44 9.75 -10.72
C VAL A 291 -17.21 9.66 -11.60
N ILE A 292 -16.54 10.78 -11.79
CA ILE A 292 -15.46 10.91 -12.74
C ILE A 292 -14.13 11.00 -12.01
N SER A 293 -13.18 10.16 -12.39
CA SER A 293 -11.78 10.29 -12.01
C SER A 293 -11.00 10.86 -13.20
N PRO A 294 -10.17 11.90 -13.01
CA PRO A 294 -9.21 12.31 -14.02
C PRO A 294 -8.14 11.22 -14.20
N SER A 295 -7.43 11.25 -15.33
CA SER A 295 -6.20 10.49 -15.47
C SER A 295 -5.10 11.16 -14.64
N PHE A 296 -4.44 10.41 -13.78
CA PHE A 296 -3.36 10.93 -12.96
C PHE A 296 -2.02 10.78 -13.66
N ASP A 297 -1.15 11.78 -13.55
CA ASP A 297 0.28 11.72 -13.87
C ASP A 297 1.09 11.76 -12.58
N ASN A 298 2.30 11.22 -12.58
CA ASN A 298 3.15 11.24 -11.39
C ASN A 298 4.02 12.49 -11.36
N ILE A 299 3.92 13.29 -10.30
CA ILE A 299 4.95 14.26 -9.94
C ILE A 299 5.93 13.52 -9.05
N LYS A 300 7.12 13.23 -9.56
CA LYS A 300 8.12 12.48 -8.80
C LYS A 300 8.45 13.20 -7.50
N TYR A 301 8.43 12.48 -6.38
CA TYR A 301 8.71 13.04 -5.06
C TYR A 301 10.08 13.70 -4.95
N ASP A 302 11.00 13.37 -5.85
CA ASP A 302 12.42 13.63 -5.70
C ASP A 302 12.86 14.88 -6.47
N ASN A 303 12.43 15.02 -7.72
CA ASN A 303 12.83 16.09 -8.63
C ASN A 303 11.65 16.91 -9.18
N PHE A 304 10.41 16.58 -8.82
CA PHE A 304 9.19 17.25 -9.28
C PHE A 304 8.95 17.22 -10.80
N GLU A 305 9.65 16.37 -11.54
CA GLU A 305 9.34 16.10 -12.95
C GLU A 305 8.01 15.37 -13.07
N ILE A 306 7.29 15.62 -14.16
CA ILE A 306 6.04 14.93 -14.47
C ILE A 306 6.34 13.72 -15.34
N GLU A 307 5.96 12.55 -14.84
CA GLU A 307 6.00 11.28 -15.55
C GLU A 307 4.58 10.88 -15.97
N GLU A 308 4.43 10.57 -17.26
CA GLU A 308 3.16 10.12 -17.80
C GLU A 308 2.81 8.73 -17.26
N TYR A 309 1.66 8.61 -16.61
CA TYR A 309 1.11 7.30 -16.32
C TYR A 309 0.26 6.78 -17.49
N PRO A 310 0.37 5.47 -17.81
CA PRO A 310 -0.45 4.85 -18.83
C PRO A 310 -1.95 5.03 -18.61
N LEU A 311 -2.72 5.01 -19.70
CA LEU A 311 -4.17 4.99 -19.61
C LEU A 311 -4.62 3.67 -18.99
N SER A 312 -5.25 3.76 -17.83
CA SER A 312 -5.64 2.60 -17.03
C SER A 312 -7.06 2.75 -16.50
N ALA A 313 -7.75 1.62 -16.37
CA ALA A 313 -8.90 1.54 -15.48
C ALA A 313 -8.42 1.45 -14.03
N GLN A 314 -9.31 1.70 -13.07
CA GLN A 314 -8.99 1.65 -11.64
C GLN A 314 -9.76 0.51 -10.97
N GLY A 315 -9.05 -0.33 -10.21
CA GLY A 315 -9.58 -1.51 -9.52
C GLY A 315 -8.99 -1.67 -8.12
N PHE A 316 -9.13 -2.86 -7.54
CA PHE A 316 -8.64 -3.17 -6.20
C PHE A 316 -8.45 -4.68 -5.99
N ASP A 317 -7.64 -5.06 -5.00
CA ASP A 317 -7.48 -6.43 -4.53
C ASP A 317 -8.40 -6.78 -3.35
N TRP A 318 -8.35 -8.01 -2.84
CA TRP A 318 -9.21 -8.43 -1.73
C TRP A 318 -8.86 -7.82 -0.37
N GLU A 319 -7.69 -7.19 -0.23
CA GLU A 319 -7.36 -6.35 0.94
C GLU A 319 -7.96 -4.94 0.82
N LEU A 320 -8.55 -4.64 -0.35
CA LEU A 320 -9.08 -3.34 -0.77
C LEU A 320 -8.01 -2.29 -1.04
N TRP A 321 -6.79 -2.72 -1.39
CA TRP A 321 -5.79 -1.82 -1.96
C TRP A 321 -6.11 -1.54 -3.41
N CYS A 322 -6.00 -0.28 -3.80
CA CYS A 322 -6.29 0.12 -5.16
C CYS A 322 -5.18 -0.27 -6.13
N ARG A 323 -5.59 -0.57 -7.35
CA ARG A 323 -4.69 -1.01 -8.43
C ARG A 323 -5.05 -0.34 -9.74
N TYR A 324 -4.05 -0.06 -10.54
CA TYR A 324 -4.25 0.25 -11.95
C TYR A 324 -4.50 -1.05 -12.72
N LEU A 325 -5.50 -1.03 -13.57
CA LEU A 325 -5.88 -2.14 -14.44
C LEU A 325 -5.72 -1.74 -15.90
N ASN A 326 -5.51 -2.74 -16.75
CA ASN A 326 -5.68 -2.53 -18.18
C ASN A 326 -7.13 -2.09 -18.47
N PRO A 327 -7.33 -1.11 -19.37
CA PRO A 327 -8.67 -0.76 -19.81
C PRO A 327 -9.43 -1.99 -20.34
N PRO A 328 -10.77 -2.06 -20.17
CA PRO A 328 -11.56 -3.19 -20.63
C PRO A 328 -11.31 -3.48 -22.12
N LYS A 329 -11.33 -4.76 -22.51
CA LYS A 329 -11.12 -5.19 -23.92
C LYS A 329 -12.05 -4.46 -24.90
N SER A 330 -13.26 -4.10 -24.48
CA SER A 330 -14.21 -3.32 -25.28
C SER A 330 -13.74 -1.90 -25.57
N TRP A 331 -12.98 -1.27 -24.68
CA TRP A 331 -12.44 0.07 -24.87
C TRP A 331 -11.36 0.08 -25.94
N TRP A 332 -10.45 -0.91 -25.92
CA TRP A 332 -9.41 -1.06 -26.95
C TRP A 332 -9.99 -1.25 -28.36
N LYS A 333 -11.13 -1.94 -28.48
CA LYS A 333 -11.85 -2.13 -29.75
C LYS A 333 -12.45 -0.84 -30.33
N LEU A 334 -12.55 0.24 -29.56
CA LEU A 334 -13.04 1.53 -30.05
C LEU A 334 -11.98 2.27 -30.86
N GLU A 335 -10.71 1.90 -30.72
CA GLU A 335 -9.55 2.57 -31.35
C GLU A 335 -9.55 4.10 -31.12
N ASN A 336 -10.11 4.52 -29.98
CA ASN A 336 -10.24 5.93 -29.61
C ASN A 336 -9.68 6.17 -28.21
N ALA A 337 -8.43 6.67 -28.16
CA ALA A 337 -7.75 6.99 -26.91
C ALA A 337 -8.38 8.16 -26.13
N THR A 338 -9.31 8.92 -26.72
CA THR A 338 -10.04 9.98 -26.02
C THR A 338 -11.30 9.47 -25.30
N ALA A 339 -11.70 8.23 -25.53
CA ALA A 339 -12.94 7.69 -24.99
C ALA A 339 -12.84 7.47 -23.47
N PRO A 340 -13.93 7.71 -22.70
CA PRO A 340 -13.97 7.38 -21.27
C PRO A 340 -13.68 5.90 -20.99
N ILE A 341 -12.89 5.62 -19.97
CA ILE A 341 -12.57 4.27 -19.52
C ILE A 341 -13.49 3.93 -18.35
N ARG A 342 -14.36 2.93 -18.51
CA ARG A 342 -15.16 2.41 -17.39
C ARG A 342 -14.22 1.74 -16.39
N SER A 343 -14.35 2.12 -15.12
CA SER A 343 -13.47 1.63 -14.05
C SER A 343 -14.27 1.00 -12.91
N PRO A 344 -13.87 -0.17 -12.38
CA PRO A 344 -14.48 -0.77 -11.20
C PRO A 344 -14.49 0.14 -9.97
N ALA A 345 -13.38 0.82 -9.69
CA ALA A 345 -13.17 1.61 -8.48
C ALA A 345 -12.58 2.99 -8.77
N LEU A 346 -12.28 3.72 -7.69
CA LEU A 346 -11.64 5.03 -7.68
C LEU A 346 -10.30 4.92 -6.94
N ILE A 347 -9.24 5.56 -7.43
CA ILE A 347 -7.90 5.54 -6.80
C ILE A 347 -7.66 6.71 -5.82
N GLY A 348 -8.62 7.63 -5.67
CA GLY A 348 -8.49 8.71 -4.70
C GLY A 348 -9.34 9.90 -5.08
N CYS A 349 -8.78 10.86 -5.80
CA CYS A 349 -9.48 12.09 -6.16
C CYS A 349 -10.57 11.86 -7.22
N PHE A 350 -11.70 12.55 -7.10
CA PHE A 350 -12.83 12.40 -8.01
C PHE A 350 -13.68 13.67 -8.10
N VAL A 351 -14.50 13.71 -9.15
CA VAL A 351 -15.44 14.80 -9.43
C VAL A 351 -16.84 14.20 -9.57
N VAL A 352 -17.82 14.82 -8.92
CA VAL A 352 -19.18 14.28 -8.81
C VAL A 352 -20.22 15.41 -8.75
N ASP A 353 -21.41 15.12 -9.25
CA ASP A 353 -22.58 15.97 -9.02
C ASP A 353 -22.89 16.08 -7.51
N ARG A 354 -23.06 17.31 -7.02
CA ARG A 354 -23.16 17.61 -5.59
C ARG A 354 -24.36 16.93 -4.94
N GLU A 355 -25.52 16.96 -5.60
CA GLU A 355 -26.77 16.40 -5.10
C GLU A 355 -26.78 14.88 -5.19
N TYR A 356 -26.29 14.34 -6.32
CA TYR A 356 -26.13 12.89 -6.46
C TYR A 356 -25.24 12.31 -5.36
N PHE A 357 -24.13 12.98 -5.03
CA PHE A 357 -23.24 12.51 -3.96
C PHE A 357 -23.95 12.41 -2.61
N GLN A 358 -24.82 13.38 -2.29
CA GLN A 358 -25.66 13.34 -1.09
C GLN A 358 -26.72 12.23 -1.15
N GLU A 359 -27.38 12.06 -2.28
CA GLU A 359 -28.40 11.02 -2.50
C GLU A 359 -27.86 9.62 -2.25
N ILE A 360 -26.61 9.36 -2.68
CA ILE A 360 -25.94 8.07 -2.45
C ILE A 360 -25.25 7.99 -1.09
N GLY A 361 -25.43 8.97 -0.20
CA GLY A 361 -24.94 8.93 1.18
C GLY A 361 -23.47 9.29 1.38
N LEU A 362 -22.90 10.21 0.58
CA LEU A 362 -21.56 10.78 0.74
C LEU A 362 -20.47 9.70 0.88
N LEU A 363 -19.42 9.92 1.68
CA LEU A 363 -18.53 8.85 2.15
C LEU A 363 -19.03 8.31 3.50
N ASP A 364 -18.65 7.09 3.86
CA ASP A 364 -18.96 6.51 5.17
C ASP A 364 -18.17 7.20 6.29
N GLU A 365 -18.77 8.18 6.97
CA GLU A 365 -18.14 8.92 8.09
C GLU A 365 -17.81 8.03 9.31
N GLY A 366 -18.29 6.78 9.34
CA GLY A 366 -17.89 5.78 10.33
C GLY A 366 -16.53 5.12 10.04
N MET A 367 -15.94 5.35 8.86
CA MET A 367 -14.55 5.00 8.57
C MET A 367 -13.58 5.96 9.27
N GLU A 368 -12.39 5.46 9.59
CA GLU A 368 -11.38 6.19 10.34
C GLU A 368 -10.17 6.53 9.47
N VAL A 369 -9.65 7.75 9.64
CA VAL A 369 -8.39 8.26 9.08
C VAL A 369 -8.27 8.15 7.55
N TYR A 370 -7.98 6.95 7.03
CA TYR A 370 -7.68 6.68 5.62
C TYR A 370 -7.92 5.20 5.28
N GLY A 371 -8.28 4.93 4.02
CA GLY A 371 -8.22 3.59 3.42
C GLY A 371 -9.60 2.96 3.23
N GLY A 372 -9.80 2.38 2.05
CA GLY A 372 -11.02 1.67 1.64
C GLY A 372 -12.18 2.57 1.21
N GLU A 373 -12.14 3.88 1.45
CA GLU A 373 -13.27 4.79 1.19
C GLU A 373 -13.55 4.99 -0.29
N ASN A 374 -12.48 4.99 -1.09
CA ASN A 374 -12.50 5.11 -2.54
C ASN A 374 -13.00 3.83 -3.21
N VAL A 375 -12.60 2.66 -2.69
CA VAL A 375 -13.13 1.36 -3.09
C VAL A 375 -14.61 1.23 -2.74
N GLU A 376 -15.00 1.60 -1.51
CA GLU A 376 -16.39 1.62 -1.04
C GLU A 376 -17.27 2.45 -1.96
N LEU A 377 -16.83 3.67 -2.28
CA LEU A 377 -17.56 4.56 -3.16
C LEU A 377 -17.72 3.96 -4.56
N GLY A 378 -16.66 3.36 -5.12
CA GLY A 378 -16.70 2.71 -6.42
C GLY A 378 -17.72 1.57 -6.49
N ILE A 379 -17.67 0.65 -5.52
CA ILE A 379 -18.60 -0.48 -5.39
C ILE A 379 -20.04 0.04 -5.29
N ARG A 380 -20.28 0.99 -4.37
CA ARG A 380 -21.61 1.56 -4.12
C ARG A 380 -22.16 2.25 -5.36
N VAL A 381 -21.38 3.10 -6.04
CA VAL A 381 -21.83 3.82 -7.24
C VAL A 381 -22.32 2.84 -8.30
N TRP A 382 -21.56 1.77 -8.57
CA TRP A 382 -21.97 0.75 -9.54
C TRP A 382 -23.19 -0.04 -9.11
N GLN A 383 -23.20 -0.55 -7.88
CA GLN A 383 -24.33 -1.35 -7.38
C GLN A 383 -25.63 -0.54 -7.32
N CYS A 384 -25.56 0.76 -7.03
CA CYS A 384 -26.73 1.63 -6.87
C CYS A 384 -27.11 2.41 -8.15
N GLY A 385 -26.61 1.98 -9.31
CA GLY A 385 -27.11 2.43 -10.63
C GLY A 385 -26.42 3.68 -11.21
N GLY A 386 -25.28 4.08 -10.66
CA GLY A 386 -24.36 5.03 -11.30
C GLY A 386 -23.23 4.33 -12.07
N SER A 387 -22.20 5.10 -12.41
CA SER A 387 -21.00 4.56 -13.05
C SER A 387 -19.75 5.35 -12.66
N VAL A 388 -18.62 4.65 -12.61
CA VAL A 388 -17.29 5.26 -12.44
C VAL A 388 -16.56 5.25 -13.77
N GLU A 389 -16.00 6.40 -14.15
CA GLU A 389 -15.26 6.58 -15.40
C GLU A 389 -13.94 7.32 -15.16
N VAL A 390 -12.87 6.88 -15.81
CA VAL A 390 -11.61 7.61 -15.93
C VAL A 390 -11.58 8.32 -17.27
N LEU A 391 -11.24 9.60 -17.30
CA LEU A 391 -11.20 10.39 -18.54
C LEU A 391 -9.77 10.66 -19.02
N PRO A 392 -9.32 10.03 -20.13
CA PRO A 392 -7.97 10.25 -20.68
C PRO A 392 -7.64 11.71 -21.01
N CYS A 393 -8.64 12.49 -21.44
CA CYS A 393 -8.44 13.89 -21.81
C CYS A 393 -8.40 14.87 -20.63
N SER A 394 -8.75 14.41 -19.43
CA SER A 394 -8.66 15.21 -18.20
C SER A 394 -7.48 14.70 -17.38
N ARG A 395 -6.30 15.34 -17.53
CA ARG A 395 -5.09 14.94 -16.81
C ARG A 395 -4.78 15.87 -15.63
N ILE A 396 -4.36 15.28 -14.52
CA ILE A 396 -3.92 15.98 -13.31
C ILE A 396 -2.66 15.28 -12.81
N ALA A 397 -1.60 16.02 -12.54
CA ALA A 397 -0.39 15.47 -11.96
C ALA A 397 -0.53 15.43 -10.42
N HIS A 398 -0.13 14.34 -9.77
CA HIS A 398 -0.23 14.13 -8.31
C HIS A 398 1.14 13.72 -7.75
N ILE A 399 1.52 14.22 -6.57
CA ILE A 399 2.79 13.86 -5.94
C ILE A 399 2.70 12.46 -5.30
N GLU A 400 3.39 11.48 -5.89
CA GLU A 400 3.58 10.16 -5.29
C GLU A 400 4.65 10.23 -4.21
N ARG A 401 4.25 10.22 -2.94
CA ARG A 401 5.19 10.35 -1.80
C ARG A 401 6.06 9.10 -1.66
N ALA A 402 7.31 9.30 -1.23
CA ALA A 402 8.19 8.21 -0.81
C ALA A 402 7.68 7.51 0.47
N HIS A 403 7.04 8.26 1.38
CA HIS A 403 6.39 7.74 2.58
C HIS A 403 5.25 8.66 3.03
N LYS A 404 4.27 8.10 3.76
CA LYS A 404 3.09 8.83 4.25
C LYS A 404 3.38 9.44 5.63
N PRO A 405 3.27 10.76 5.83
CA PRO A 405 3.73 11.42 7.06
C PRO A 405 2.67 11.51 8.19
N TYR A 406 1.46 10.98 7.98
CA TYR A 406 0.31 11.28 8.84
C TYR A 406 0.09 10.30 10.01
N THR A 407 0.61 9.07 9.91
CA THR A 407 0.48 8.05 10.97
C THR A 407 1.53 6.95 10.73
N GLU A 408 2.23 6.52 11.78
CA GLU A 408 3.26 5.47 11.70
C GLU A 408 2.66 4.06 11.48
N ASP A 409 1.42 3.81 11.94
CA ASP A 409 0.69 2.56 11.71
C ASP A 409 -0.75 2.81 11.26
N LEU A 410 -1.02 2.57 9.97
CA LEU A 410 -2.35 2.65 9.38
C LEU A 410 -3.08 1.28 9.39
N THR A 411 -2.40 0.21 9.78
CA THR A 411 -2.86 -1.18 9.58
C THR A 411 -4.19 -1.43 10.28
N ALA A 412 -4.32 -0.97 11.53
CA ALA A 412 -5.55 -1.12 12.30
C ALA A 412 -6.74 -0.39 11.64
N HIS A 413 -6.55 0.85 11.20
CA HIS A 413 -7.60 1.65 10.57
C HIS A 413 -8.01 1.08 9.21
N VAL A 414 -7.04 0.69 8.37
CA VAL A 414 -7.32 0.13 7.04
C VAL A 414 -8.04 -1.22 7.17
N ARG A 415 -7.60 -2.11 8.07
CA ARG A 415 -8.30 -3.37 8.37
C ARG A 415 -9.74 -3.12 8.79
N ARG A 416 -9.94 -2.24 9.76
CA ARG A 416 -11.28 -1.90 10.27
C ARG A 416 -12.18 -1.37 9.15
N ASN A 417 -11.69 -0.42 8.36
CA ASN A 417 -12.45 0.17 7.26
C ASN A 417 -12.77 -0.88 6.18
N ALA A 418 -11.83 -1.78 5.85
CA ALA A 418 -12.05 -2.84 4.88
C ALA A 418 -13.18 -3.80 5.32
N LEU A 419 -13.22 -4.17 6.60
CA LEU A 419 -14.32 -4.97 7.15
C LEU A 419 -15.66 -4.25 7.10
N ARG A 420 -15.71 -2.93 7.34
CA ARG A 420 -16.95 -2.14 7.16
C ARG A 420 -17.46 -2.22 5.71
N VAL A 421 -16.57 -2.11 4.72
CA VAL A 421 -16.94 -2.27 3.31
C VAL A 421 -17.48 -3.67 3.04
N ALA A 422 -16.77 -4.68 3.52
CA ALA A 422 -17.11 -6.09 3.32
C ALA A 422 -18.50 -6.42 3.87
N GLU A 423 -18.79 -5.99 5.10
CA GLU A 423 -20.06 -6.27 5.78
C GLU A 423 -21.27 -5.53 5.20
N VAL A 424 -21.06 -4.42 4.49
CA VAL A 424 -22.15 -3.65 3.88
C VAL A 424 -22.37 -4.03 2.41
N TRP A 425 -21.30 -4.19 1.63
CA TRP A 425 -21.39 -4.17 0.17
C TRP A 425 -21.01 -5.49 -0.53
N MET A 426 -20.30 -6.40 0.15
CA MET A 426 -19.65 -7.54 -0.50
C MET A 426 -20.38 -8.88 -0.34
N ASP A 427 -21.55 -8.90 0.29
CA ASP A 427 -22.43 -10.08 0.38
C ASP A 427 -21.69 -11.35 0.83
N GLU A 428 -21.86 -12.48 0.13
CA GLU A 428 -21.16 -13.74 0.41
C GLU A 428 -19.64 -13.68 0.18
N PHE A 429 -19.17 -12.68 -0.59
CA PHE A 429 -17.74 -12.49 -0.92
C PHE A 429 -16.98 -11.73 0.15
N LYS A 430 -17.65 -11.25 1.22
CA LYS A 430 -16.97 -10.66 2.36
C LYS A 430 -15.89 -11.60 2.93
N SER A 431 -16.11 -12.92 2.86
CA SER A 431 -15.14 -13.95 3.23
C SER A 431 -13.76 -13.76 2.59
N HIS A 432 -13.69 -13.18 1.39
CA HIS A 432 -12.43 -12.96 0.70
C HIS A 432 -11.61 -11.84 1.35
N VAL A 433 -12.27 -10.81 1.90
CA VAL A 433 -11.61 -9.75 2.68
C VAL A 433 -11.09 -10.32 4.00
N TYR A 434 -11.90 -11.15 4.68
CA TYR A 434 -11.47 -11.86 5.89
C TYR A 434 -10.27 -12.77 5.63
N MET A 435 -10.29 -13.52 4.52
CA MET A 435 -9.17 -14.36 4.08
C MET A 435 -7.92 -13.52 3.79
N ALA A 436 -8.05 -12.45 3.02
CA ALA A 436 -6.92 -11.61 2.61
C ALA A 436 -6.20 -10.99 3.82
N TRP A 437 -6.96 -10.50 4.79
CA TRP A 437 -6.41 -9.93 6.03
C TRP A 437 -6.06 -10.97 7.09
N ASN A 438 -6.26 -12.27 6.85
CA ASN A 438 -6.08 -13.34 7.82
C ASN A 438 -6.87 -13.12 9.14
N ILE A 439 -8.14 -12.73 9.02
CA ILE A 439 -9.04 -12.45 10.14
C ILE A 439 -10.11 -13.54 10.20
N PRO A 440 -10.36 -14.21 11.34
CA PRO A 440 -11.47 -15.16 11.48
C PRO A 440 -12.82 -14.48 11.28
N GLN A 441 -13.74 -15.14 10.57
CA GLN A 441 -15.02 -14.52 10.22
C GLN A 441 -16.02 -14.51 11.39
N GLU A 442 -16.02 -15.55 12.21
CA GLU A 442 -16.94 -15.70 13.35
C GLU A 442 -16.55 -14.81 14.54
N ASP A 443 -15.26 -14.60 14.75
CA ASP A 443 -14.72 -13.75 15.82
C ASP A 443 -13.51 -12.97 15.30
N SER A 444 -13.79 -11.81 14.69
CA SER A 444 -12.75 -10.97 14.12
C SER A 444 -11.89 -10.27 15.17
N GLY A 445 -12.39 -10.13 16.40
CA GLY A 445 -11.79 -9.28 17.44
C GLY A 445 -11.73 -7.78 17.10
N ILE A 446 -12.32 -7.35 15.99
CA ILE A 446 -12.22 -5.96 15.48
C ILE A 446 -13.59 -5.28 15.59
N ASP A 447 -13.66 -4.21 16.37
CA ASP A 447 -14.85 -3.35 16.43
C ASP A 447 -14.93 -2.46 15.18
N ILE A 448 -15.79 -2.86 14.26
CA ILE A 448 -16.07 -2.11 13.03
C ILE A 448 -17.07 -0.96 13.24
N GLY A 449 -17.63 -0.79 14.44
CA GLY A 449 -18.67 0.19 14.75
C GLY A 449 -20.03 -0.09 14.10
N ASP A 450 -20.99 0.81 14.28
CA ASP A 450 -22.32 0.66 13.67
C ASP A 450 -22.28 0.87 12.14
N ILE A 451 -22.96 -0.02 11.42
CA ILE A 451 -23.12 -0.02 9.96
C ILE A 451 -24.60 -0.05 9.54
N SER A 452 -25.52 0.11 10.49
CA SER A 452 -26.98 0.01 10.26
C SER A 452 -27.46 1.04 9.24
N GLU A 453 -26.98 2.28 9.32
CA GLU A 453 -27.34 3.33 8.35
C GLU A 453 -26.86 3.01 6.94
N ARG A 454 -25.65 2.45 6.79
CA ARG A 454 -25.10 2.05 5.49
C ARG A 454 -25.89 0.89 4.87
N LYS A 455 -26.27 -0.11 5.68
CA LYS A 455 -27.14 -1.22 5.25
C LYS A 455 -28.55 -0.72 4.88
N ALA A 456 -29.12 0.21 5.65
CA ALA A 456 -30.41 0.81 5.35
C ALA A 456 -30.39 1.62 4.05
N LEU A 457 -29.31 2.38 3.81
CA LEU A 457 -29.09 3.11 2.56
C LEU A 457 -29.02 2.18 1.35
N ARG A 458 -28.24 1.09 1.44
CA ARG A 458 -28.15 0.07 0.38
C ARG A 458 -29.52 -0.50 0.02
N LYS A 459 -30.34 -0.80 1.03
CA LYS A 459 -31.73 -1.27 0.85
C LYS A 459 -32.62 -0.21 0.22
N LYS A 460 -32.55 1.04 0.70
CA LYS A 460 -33.35 2.18 0.21
C LYS A 460 -33.10 2.45 -1.28
N LEU A 461 -31.83 2.39 -1.70
CA LEU A 461 -31.43 2.63 -3.09
C LEU A 461 -31.64 1.42 -4.01
N GLN A 462 -32.10 0.28 -3.47
CA GLN A 462 -32.31 -0.97 -4.21
C GLN A 462 -31.05 -1.40 -4.98
N CYS A 463 -29.90 -1.31 -4.32
CA CYS A 463 -28.63 -1.61 -4.96
C CYS A 463 -28.51 -3.09 -5.31
N LYS A 464 -27.78 -3.37 -6.39
CA LYS A 464 -27.51 -4.72 -6.90
C LYS A 464 -26.58 -5.50 -5.96
N THR A 465 -26.50 -6.80 -6.16
CA THR A 465 -25.62 -7.70 -5.40
C THR A 465 -24.15 -7.51 -5.80
N PHE A 466 -23.23 -7.93 -4.93
CA PHE A 466 -21.81 -7.93 -5.23
C PHE A 466 -21.46 -8.95 -6.30
N ARG A 467 -22.19 -10.07 -6.38
CA ARG A 467 -22.08 -11.01 -7.50
C ARG A 467 -22.33 -10.32 -8.85
N TRP A 468 -23.36 -9.47 -8.94
CA TRP A 468 -23.61 -8.70 -10.16
C TRP A 468 -22.46 -7.75 -10.49
N TYR A 469 -21.89 -7.11 -9.48
CA TYR A 469 -20.74 -6.21 -9.63
C TYR A 469 -19.52 -6.95 -10.19
N LEU A 470 -19.14 -8.09 -9.62
CA LEU A 470 -18.03 -8.90 -10.11
C LEU A 470 -18.25 -9.35 -11.55
N VAL A 471 -19.45 -9.83 -11.91
CA VAL A 471 -19.70 -10.32 -13.28
C VAL A 471 -19.83 -9.19 -14.31
N SER A 472 -20.39 -8.05 -13.94
CA SER A 472 -20.79 -7.01 -14.90
C SER A 472 -19.85 -5.80 -14.95
N VAL A 473 -19.08 -5.60 -13.89
CA VAL A 473 -18.22 -4.41 -13.71
C VAL A 473 -16.77 -4.80 -13.56
N TYR A 474 -16.46 -5.82 -12.75
CA TYR A 474 -15.08 -6.23 -12.48
C TYR A 474 -14.83 -7.74 -12.73
N PRO A 475 -15.04 -8.23 -13.97
CA PRO A 475 -14.93 -9.66 -14.28
C PRO A 475 -13.51 -10.21 -14.19
N GLU A 476 -12.50 -9.36 -14.18
CA GLU A 476 -11.10 -9.74 -14.04
C GLU A 476 -10.72 -10.08 -12.58
N MET A 477 -11.52 -9.66 -11.59
CA MET A 477 -11.23 -9.95 -10.18
C MET A 477 -11.42 -11.45 -9.88
N ARG A 478 -10.39 -12.10 -9.33
CA ARG A 478 -10.39 -13.55 -9.08
C ARG A 478 -11.27 -13.88 -7.87
N MET A 479 -12.13 -14.90 -8.01
CA MET A 479 -12.96 -15.40 -6.91
C MET A 479 -12.39 -16.71 -6.35
N TYR A 480 -12.42 -16.86 -5.03
CA TYR A 480 -11.94 -18.00 -4.26
C TYR A 480 -13.11 -18.75 -3.62
N SER A 481 -13.74 -19.63 -4.39
CA SER A 481 -14.93 -20.38 -3.93
C SER A 481 -14.62 -21.76 -3.38
N ASP A 482 -13.40 -22.26 -3.56
CA ASP A 482 -12.98 -23.61 -3.18
C ASP A 482 -12.10 -23.64 -1.92
N THR A 483 -11.84 -22.50 -1.28
CA THR A 483 -11.11 -22.42 -0.01
C THR A 483 -11.93 -23.06 1.11
N ILE A 484 -11.36 -24.08 1.76
CA ILE A 484 -11.94 -24.77 2.91
C ILE A 484 -11.46 -24.13 4.22
N ALA A 485 -10.18 -23.75 4.28
CA ALA A 485 -9.56 -23.16 5.44
C ALA A 485 -8.48 -22.16 5.02
N TYR A 486 -8.24 -21.18 5.88
CA TYR A 486 -7.16 -20.21 5.73
C TYR A 486 -6.57 -19.90 7.11
N GLY A 487 -5.34 -19.41 7.14
CA GLY A 487 -4.63 -19.14 8.39
C GLY A 487 -3.13 -19.08 8.20
N VAL A 488 -2.41 -19.44 9.25
CA VAL A 488 -0.97 -19.75 9.19
C VAL A 488 -0.76 -21.25 9.23
N LEU A 489 0.28 -21.75 8.56
CA LEU A 489 0.73 -23.13 8.71
C LEU A 489 1.88 -23.17 9.73
N GLN A 490 1.55 -23.48 10.98
CA GLN A 490 2.50 -23.53 12.09
C GLN A 490 3.21 -24.89 12.15
N ASN A 491 4.51 -24.88 12.48
CA ASN A 491 5.27 -26.09 12.72
C ASN A 491 5.01 -26.64 14.14
N SER A 492 4.48 -27.86 14.25
CA SER A 492 4.17 -28.47 15.55
C SER A 492 5.40 -28.81 16.41
N LEU A 493 6.59 -28.96 15.80
CA LEU A 493 7.84 -29.22 16.51
C LEU A 493 8.53 -27.92 16.98
N LYS A 494 8.23 -26.80 16.32
CA LYS A 494 8.74 -25.45 16.65
C LYS A 494 7.61 -24.45 16.46
N SER A 495 6.80 -24.28 17.51
CA SER A 495 5.56 -23.48 17.47
C SER A 495 5.78 -22.00 17.20
N ASP A 496 7.01 -21.50 17.34
CA ASP A 496 7.41 -20.15 16.98
C ASP A 496 7.59 -19.95 15.46
N LEU A 497 7.65 -21.04 14.67
CA LEU A 497 7.89 -21.01 13.23
C LEU A 497 6.65 -21.37 12.40
N CYS A 498 6.39 -20.53 11.40
CA CYS A 498 5.31 -20.66 10.43
C CYS A 498 5.86 -20.74 9.00
N LEU A 499 5.14 -21.42 8.11
CA LEU A 499 5.42 -21.38 6.67
C LEU A 499 5.22 -19.95 6.16
N ASP A 500 6.19 -19.48 5.41
CA ASP A 500 6.22 -18.14 4.82
C ASP A 500 6.56 -18.24 3.33
N GLN A 501 5.99 -17.37 2.50
CA GLN A 501 6.30 -17.29 1.08
C GLN A 501 7.79 -17.08 0.81
N GLY A 502 8.48 -16.37 1.70
CA GLY A 502 9.86 -15.94 1.54
C GLY A 502 10.03 -14.92 0.41
N PRO A 503 11.28 -14.61 0.02
CA PRO A 503 11.56 -13.69 -1.06
C PRO A 503 11.03 -14.18 -2.43
N ASP A 504 10.31 -13.30 -3.13
CA ASP A 504 9.68 -13.58 -4.42
C ASP A 504 10.66 -14.02 -5.52
N THR A 505 11.94 -13.68 -5.40
CA THR A 505 12.95 -13.96 -6.43
C THR A 505 13.26 -15.44 -6.59
N GLU A 506 13.05 -16.25 -5.57
CA GLU A 506 13.47 -17.66 -5.56
C GLU A 506 12.31 -18.64 -5.76
N ASN A 507 11.08 -18.20 -5.46
CA ASN A 507 9.89 -19.05 -5.41
C ASN A 507 10.10 -20.27 -4.50
N ILE A 508 10.82 -20.05 -3.39
CA ILE A 508 11.17 -21.05 -2.40
C ILE A 508 10.57 -20.56 -1.08
N PRO A 509 9.56 -21.27 -0.53
CA PRO A 509 9.00 -20.89 0.76
C PRO A 509 10.00 -21.21 1.87
N ILE A 510 9.92 -20.43 2.94
CA ILE A 510 10.81 -20.52 4.11
C ILE A 510 10.01 -20.80 5.38
N MET A 511 10.72 -21.17 6.45
CA MET A 511 10.17 -21.15 7.80
C MET A 511 10.59 -19.85 8.47
N TYR A 512 9.64 -19.07 8.98
CA TYR A 512 9.91 -17.78 9.61
C TYR A 512 9.13 -17.64 10.92
N ILE A 513 9.50 -16.66 11.76
CA ILE A 513 8.81 -16.39 13.02
C ILE A 513 7.34 -16.08 12.73
N CYS A 514 6.42 -16.78 13.39
CA CYS A 514 4.99 -16.58 13.21
C CYS A 514 4.59 -15.14 13.54
N HIS A 515 4.06 -14.40 12.57
CA HIS A 515 3.49 -13.07 12.76
C HIS A 515 2.05 -12.94 12.25
N GLY A 516 1.53 -13.95 11.53
CA GLY A 516 0.10 -14.02 11.18
C GLY A 516 -0.38 -12.97 10.18
N MET A 517 0.57 -12.35 9.47
CA MET A 517 0.30 -11.37 8.41
C MET A 517 0.88 -11.90 7.11
N THR A 518 0.46 -11.33 5.99
CA THR A 518 1.12 -11.53 4.70
C THR A 518 2.64 -11.31 4.84
N PRO A 519 3.49 -12.20 4.31
CA PRO A 519 3.16 -13.28 3.37
C PRO A 519 3.05 -14.69 3.99
N GLN A 520 2.70 -14.81 5.28
CA GLN A 520 2.47 -16.10 5.97
C GLN A 520 1.07 -16.69 5.78
N ASN A 521 0.19 -16.00 5.05
CA ASN A 521 -1.17 -16.49 4.85
C ASN A 521 -1.14 -17.76 3.98
N VAL A 522 -1.85 -18.78 4.43
CA VAL A 522 -1.99 -20.05 3.73
C VAL A 522 -3.46 -20.32 3.49
N TYR A 523 -3.81 -20.77 2.28
CA TYR A 523 -5.17 -21.12 1.89
C TYR A 523 -5.21 -22.57 1.43
N TYR A 524 -6.04 -23.37 2.10
CA TYR A 524 -6.24 -24.78 1.79
C TYR A 524 -7.54 -24.98 1.01
N THR A 525 -7.43 -25.57 -0.19
CA THR A 525 -8.57 -25.73 -1.11
C THR A 525 -9.20 -27.11 -1.04
N SER A 526 -10.44 -27.24 -1.54
CA SER A 526 -11.12 -28.53 -1.70
C SER A 526 -10.41 -29.49 -2.66
N SER A 527 -9.51 -28.98 -3.48
CA SER A 527 -8.63 -29.76 -4.35
C SER A 527 -7.38 -30.26 -3.62
N GLN A 528 -7.28 -30.10 -2.30
CA GLN A 528 -6.14 -30.47 -1.46
C GLN A 528 -4.86 -29.70 -1.82
N GLN A 529 -4.98 -28.46 -2.28
CA GLN A 529 -3.83 -27.61 -2.65
C GLN A 529 -3.60 -26.55 -1.57
N LEU A 530 -2.33 -26.18 -1.39
CA LEU A 530 -1.92 -25.11 -0.49
C LEU A 530 -1.44 -23.92 -1.32
N HIS A 531 -2.14 -22.79 -1.22
CA HIS A 531 -1.68 -21.50 -1.71
C HIS A 531 -1.00 -20.78 -0.54
N VAL A 532 0.12 -20.11 -0.80
CA VAL A 532 0.92 -19.42 0.22
C VAL A 532 1.15 -18.00 -0.24
N GLY A 533 0.89 -17.02 0.62
CA GLY A 533 1.12 -15.60 0.34
C GLY A 533 -0.12 -14.74 0.15
N VAL A 534 0.02 -13.73 -0.70
CA VAL A 534 -1.06 -12.82 -1.09
C VAL A 534 -2.08 -13.54 -1.98
N LEU A 535 -3.37 -13.24 -1.79
CA LEU A 535 -4.39 -13.66 -2.76
C LEU A 535 -4.19 -12.91 -4.08
N SER A 536 -3.83 -13.64 -5.13
CA SER A 536 -3.81 -13.15 -6.51
C SER A 536 -5.10 -12.37 -6.85
N PRO A 537 -4.99 -11.07 -7.15
CA PRO A 537 -6.18 -10.22 -7.26
C PRO A 537 -6.92 -10.37 -8.58
N THR A 538 -6.20 -10.61 -9.69
CA THR A 538 -6.84 -10.82 -10.99
C THR A 538 -6.67 -12.24 -11.53
N VAL A 539 -7.55 -12.64 -12.43
CA VAL A 539 -7.48 -13.93 -13.12
C VAL A 539 -6.30 -14.01 -14.10
N ASP A 540 -5.85 -12.86 -14.60
CA ASP A 540 -4.75 -12.74 -15.57
C ASP A 540 -3.37 -12.62 -14.88
N ASP A 541 -3.33 -12.44 -13.55
CA ASP A 541 -2.07 -12.42 -12.80
C ASP A 541 -1.48 -13.85 -12.70
N ASP A 542 -0.20 -14.00 -13.07
CA ASP A 542 0.55 -15.26 -13.03
C ASP A 542 0.95 -15.70 -11.59
N ASP A 543 0.47 -14.98 -10.57
CA ASP A 543 0.88 -15.13 -9.17
C ASP A 543 0.02 -16.13 -8.37
N ASN A 544 -0.86 -16.88 -9.03
CA ASN A 544 -1.61 -17.96 -8.38
C ASN A 544 -0.72 -19.20 -8.17
N ARG A 545 0.17 -19.11 -7.17
CA ARG A 545 1.17 -20.14 -6.87
C ARG A 545 0.68 -21.09 -5.78
N CYS A 546 0.99 -22.36 -5.97
CA CYS A 546 0.73 -23.45 -5.04
C CYS A 546 2.06 -24.01 -4.51
N LEU A 547 2.03 -24.58 -3.30
CA LEU A 547 3.14 -25.35 -2.76
C LEU A 547 3.28 -26.68 -3.49
N VAL A 548 4.45 -26.93 -4.07
CA VAL A 548 4.78 -28.11 -4.88
C VAL A 548 6.05 -28.77 -4.37
N ASP A 549 6.06 -30.10 -4.27
CA ASP A 549 7.27 -30.90 -4.10
C ASP A 549 8.00 -31.08 -5.44
N VAL A 550 9.19 -30.50 -5.54
CA VAL A 550 10.14 -30.67 -6.65
C VAL A 550 11.37 -31.40 -6.13
N ASN A 551 11.42 -32.72 -6.32
CA ASN A 551 12.55 -33.57 -5.90
C ASN A 551 12.88 -33.46 -4.39
N SER A 552 11.86 -33.56 -3.55
CA SER A 552 11.91 -33.38 -2.09
C SER A 552 12.22 -31.96 -1.62
N ARG A 553 12.08 -30.95 -2.48
CA ARG A 553 12.26 -29.53 -2.14
C ARG A 553 10.98 -28.74 -2.40
N PRO A 554 10.55 -27.85 -1.49
CA PRO A 554 9.33 -27.10 -1.67
C PRO A 554 9.57 -25.96 -2.67
N ARG A 555 8.63 -25.77 -3.58
CA ARG A 555 8.60 -24.64 -4.52
C ARG A 555 7.21 -24.06 -4.59
N LEU A 556 7.13 -22.74 -4.78
CA LEU A 556 5.90 -22.06 -5.13
C LEU A 556 5.82 -21.96 -6.65
N ILE A 557 4.88 -22.70 -7.25
CA ILE A 557 4.74 -22.79 -8.71
C ILE A 557 3.30 -22.51 -9.07
N GLU A 558 3.06 -21.83 -10.19
CA GLU A 558 1.72 -21.59 -10.72
C GLU A 558 0.90 -22.89 -10.75
N CYS A 559 -0.26 -22.89 -10.09
CA CYS A 559 -1.02 -24.10 -9.81
C CYS A 559 -1.46 -24.82 -11.09
N ASN A 560 -1.84 -24.06 -12.14
CA ASN A 560 -2.26 -24.63 -13.42
C ASN A 560 -1.09 -25.33 -14.12
N TYR A 561 0.08 -24.69 -14.14
CA TYR A 561 1.30 -25.28 -14.68
C TYR A 561 1.70 -26.56 -13.94
N ALA A 562 1.72 -26.52 -12.60
CA ALA A 562 2.05 -27.68 -11.77
C ALA A 562 1.09 -28.85 -12.02
N LYS A 563 -0.21 -28.55 -12.15
CA LYS A 563 -1.24 -29.54 -12.50
C LYS A 563 -1.03 -30.12 -13.90
N ALA A 564 -0.79 -29.27 -14.90
CA ALA A 564 -0.54 -29.69 -16.29
C ALA A 564 0.70 -30.59 -16.41
N LYS A 565 1.74 -30.30 -15.62
CA LYS A 565 2.97 -31.10 -15.54
C LYS A 565 2.89 -32.30 -14.59
N ARG A 566 1.72 -32.56 -13.97
CA ARG A 566 1.48 -33.65 -13.02
C ARG A 566 2.51 -33.66 -11.87
N MET A 567 2.84 -32.48 -11.38
CA MET A 567 3.74 -32.31 -10.24
C MET A 567 3.04 -32.72 -8.94
N LYS A 568 3.80 -32.87 -7.85
CA LYS A 568 3.26 -33.21 -6.53
C LYS A 568 2.80 -31.95 -5.81
N LEU A 569 1.52 -31.61 -5.94
CA LEU A 569 0.93 -30.40 -5.33
C LEU A 569 -0.27 -30.68 -4.41
N TYR A 570 -0.53 -31.95 -4.10
CA TYR A 570 -1.69 -32.37 -3.31
C TYR A 570 -1.25 -32.76 -1.90
N TRP A 571 -1.85 -32.11 -0.90
CA TRP A 571 -1.52 -32.22 0.52
C TRP A 571 -2.78 -32.59 1.31
N GLN A 572 -2.79 -33.76 1.94
CA GLN A 572 -3.96 -34.25 2.69
C GLN A 572 -3.91 -33.81 4.16
N PHE A 573 -4.89 -32.99 4.55
CA PHE A 573 -5.10 -32.58 5.94
C PHE A 573 -6.39 -33.21 6.49
N THR A 574 -6.40 -33.44 7.79
CA THR A 574 -7.55 -33.93 8.55
C THR A 574 -8.00 -32.86 9.55
N GLN A 575 -9.31 -32.79 9.78
CA GLN A 575 -9.87 -31.84 10.73
C GLN A 575 -9.78 -32.40 12.15
N CYS A 576 -9.18 -31.62 13.05
CA CYS A 576 -9.07 -31.91 14.47
C CYS A 576 -9.89 -30.86 15.27
N PHE A 577 -10.50 -31.29 16.37
CA PHE A 577 -11.16 -30.42 17.35
C PHE A 577 -10.29 -30.34 18.59
N PHE A 578 -10.10 -29.16 19.15
CA PHE A 578 -9.33 -28.99 20.39
C PHE A 578 -10.23 -28.49 21.52
N GLY A 579 -10.07 -29.04 22.72
CA GLY A 579 -10.74 -28.55 23.93
C GLY A 579 -10.10 -27.28 24.49
N GLU A 580 -10.72 -26.67 25.50
CA GLU A 580 -10.22 -25.45 26.17
C GLU A 580 -8.80 -25.61 26.77
N THR A 581 -8.34 -26.84 26.98
CA THR A 581 -7.00 -27.19 27.48
C THR A 581 -5.97 -27.47 26.38
N GLY A 582 -6.33 -27.36 25.10
CA GLY A 582 -5.42 -27.61 23.97
C GLY A 582 -5.21 -29.08 23.60
N GLU A 583 -5.98 -30.02 24.17
CA GLU A 583 -5.93 -31.44 23.80
C GLU A 583 -6.91 -31.78 22.65
N PRO A 584 -6.53 -32.64 21.70
CA PRO A 584 -7.40 -33.05 20.59
C PRO A 584 -8.57 -33.91 21.09
N ILE A 585 -9.79 -33.45 20.85
CA ILE A 585 -11.04 -34.14 21.15
C ILE A 585 -11.39 -35.07 20.00
N THR A 586 -11.42 -36.37 20.27
CA THR A 586 -12.02 -37.36 19.36
C THR A 586 -13.54 -37.31 19.50
N THR A 587 -14.26 -36.95 18.43
CA THR A 587 -15.72 -36.87 18.43
C THR A 587 -16.33 -38.27 18.56
N SER A 588 -16.54 -38.73 19.80
CA SER A 588 -17.30 -39.94 20.12
C SER A 588 -18.48 -39.68 21.05
N SER A 589 -18.81 -38.42 21.39
CA SER A 589 -19.98 -38.12 22.22
C SER A 589 -20.69 -36.83 21.81
N SER A 590 -21.97 -36.81 22.11
CA SER A 590 -23.07 -35.95 21.64
C SER A 590 -23.00 -34.47 22.06
N GLN A 591 -21.85 -33.80 21.94
CA GLN A 591 -21.75 -32.35 22.10
C GLN A 591 -21.71 -31.68 20.73
N ASN A 592 -22.52 -30.63 20.54
CA ASN A 592 -22.61 -29.88 19.30
C ASN A 592 -21.27 -29.15 19.06
N PRO A 593 -20.43 -29.57 18.10
CA PRO A 593 -19.03 -29.11 17.98
C PRO A 593 -18.89 -27.74 17.31
N SER A 594 -19.97 -26.96 17.24
CA SER A 594 -20.01 -25.67 16.54
C SER A 594 -19.19 -24.57 17.24
N HIS A 595 -18.82 -24.75 18.51
CA HIS A 595 -18.11 -23.74 19.32
C HIS A 595 -16.64 -24.07 19.60
N LEU A 596 -16.12 -25.21 19.13
CA LEU A 596 -14.72 -25.57 19.35
C LEU A 596 -13.82 -25.03 18.22
N PRO A 597 -12.59 -24.57 18.52
CA PRO A 597 -11.62 -24.17 17.50
C PRO A 597 -11.38 -25.34 16.52
N LYS A 598 -11.58 -25.07 15.23
CA LYS A 598 -11.32 -26.04 14.16
C LYS A 598 -9.91 -25.83 13.65
N GLN A 599 -9.07 -26.85 13.70
CA GLN A 599 -7.73 -26.84 13.11
C GLN A 599 -7.60 -27.97 12.10
N LEU A 600 -6.77 -27.75 11.07
CA LEU A 600 -6.38 -28.77 10.12
C LEU A 600 -4.98 -29.26 10.48
N GLU A 601 -4.83 -30.58 10.63
CA GLU A 601 -3.55 -31.22 10.93
C GLU A 601 -3.10 -32.08 9.73
N TYR A 602 -1.80 -32.05 9.43
CA TYR A 602 -1.19 -32.91 8.43
C TYR A 602 -0.54 -34.11 9.11
N HIS A 603 -1.11 -35.31 8.94
CA HIS A 603 -0.56 -36.53 9.56
C HIS A 603 0.52 -37.24 8.73
N GLY A 604 0.86 -36.72 7.54
CA GLY A 604 1.95 -37.27 6.73
C GLY A 604 3.33 -36.81 7.19
N SER A 605 4.38 -37.60 6.94
CA SER A 605 5.77 -37.14 7.13
C SER A 605 6.33 -36.43 5.88
N HIS A 606 5.63 -36.49 4.74
CA HIS A 606 6.14 -36.02 3.46
C HIS A 606 6.27 -34.49 3.40
N LEU A 607 5.22 -33.74 3.74
CA LEU A 607 5.27 -32.26 3.76
C LEU A 607 6.33 -31.77 4.74
N ALA A 608 6.38 -32.33 5.96
CA ALA A 608 7.40 -31.99 6.95
C ALA A 608 8.82 -32.23 6.42
N ARG A 609 9.06 -33.38 5.77
CA ARG A 609 10.35 -33.67 5.12
C ARG A 609 10.67 -32.67 4.02
N VAL A 610 9.71 -32.36 3.15
CA VAL A 610 9.91 -31.40 2.06
C VAL A 610 10.27 -30.03 2.65
N LEU A 611 9.49 -29.50 3.60
CA LEU A 611 9.75 -28.19 4.23
C LEU A 611 11.06 -28.15 5.03
N SER A 612 11.51 -29.27 5.60
CA SER A 612 12.77 -29.34 6.34
C SER A 612 14.03 -29.23 5.46
N THR A 613 13.94 -29.47 4.15
CA THR A 613 15.13 -29.46 3.26
C THR A 613 15.69 -28.06 2.97
N ASN A 614 14.98 -27.00 3.36
CA ASN A 614 15.44 -25.62 3.24
C ASN A 614 15.91 -25.01 4.59
N GLY A 615 15.89 -25.79 5.67
CA GLY A 615 16.41 -25.39 6.97
C GLY A 615 17.82 -25.93 7.18
N GLU A 616 18.82 -25.31 6.55
CA GLU A 616 20.22 -25.33 7.01
C GLU A 616 20.68 -23.90 7.30
#